data_AF-A0A8H3ISW3-F1
#
_entry.id   AF-A0A8H3ISW3-F1
#
_cell.length_a   1.000
_cell.length_b   1.000
_cell.length_c   1.000
_cell.angle_alpha   90.00
_cell.angle_beta   90.00
_cell.angle_gamma   90.00
#
_symmetry.space_group_name_H-M   'P 1'
#
loop_
_entity.id
_entity.type
_entity.pdbx_description
1 polymer ?
#
loop_
_entity_poly.entity_id
_entity_poly.type
_entity_poly.pdbx_seq_one_letter_code
_entity_poly.pdbx_strand_id
1 'polypeptide(L)'
;MTAFEAKLFQNRYPESSATDPLNDSIDAGFNVSPLRFRYGKDPFWDASECCLIHADLTHLHHGHDITTDLGIFMNPYIRVAYDPYTLRLLSYTRRIGRLYSLVHTSLNRVVGMPENNPRRLESPGDEVVEKVWKYDDAGKTLRIGETGGETSSDPQGSYQEMKRVADPRRFCGSRRLMVLNDNPKKGRKNWENIRLPPVP
;
A
#
# COMPACT_ATOMS: atom_id res chain seq x y z
N MET A 1 7.04 9.59 9.58
CA MET A 1 6.41 8.73 10.59
C MET A 1 4.96 9.15 10.67
N THR A 2 4.04 8.19 10.57
CA THR A 2 2.60 8.40 10.80
C THR A 2 2.27 7.77 12.14
N ALA A 3 1.58 8.51 13.02
CA ALA A 3 1.09 7.99 14.28
C ALA A 3 -0.39 7.65 14.13
N PHE A 4 -0.81 6.52 14.70
CA PHE A 4 -2.20 6.11 14.71
C PHE A 4 -2.71 6.03 16.14
N GLU A 5 -3.99 6.29 16.34
CA GLU A 5 -4.64 6.12 17.64
C GLU A 5 -4.77 4.62 17.96
N ALA A 6 -4.34 4.21 19.15
CA ALA A 6 -4.33 2.80 19.54
C ALA A 6 -5.73 2.15 19.51
N LYS A 7 -6.78 2.93 19.80
CA LYS A 7 -8.18 2.47 19.78
C LYS A 7 -8.63 1.93 18.42
N LEU A 8 -7.96 2.30 17.32
CA LEU A 8 -8.28 1.80 15.98
C LEU A 8 -7.89 0.32 15.80
N PHE A 9 -6.95 -0.18 16.61
CA PHE A 9 -6.40 -1.54 16.50
C PHE A 9 -6.85 -2.46 17.65
N GLN A 10 -7.62 -1.94 18.60
CA GLN A 10 -8.04 -2.68 19.79
C GLN A 10 -9.50 -3.12 19.64
N ASN A 11 -9.80 -4.34 20.09
CA ASN A 11 -11.19 -4.77 20.25
C ASN A 11 -11.83 -3.90 21.32
N ARG A 12 -12.85 -3.12 20.95
CA ARG A 12 -13.72 -2.49 21.95
C ARG A 12 -14.57 -3.59 22.57
N TYR A 13 -14.27 -3.96 23.81
CA TYR A 13 -15.29 -4.56 24.65
C TYR A 13 -16.32 -3.46 24.92
N PRO A 14 -17.63 -3.70 24.76
CA PRO A 14 -18.61 -2.72 25.18
C PRO A 14 -18.45 -2.50 26.68
N GLU A 15 -17.78 -1.42 27.07
CA GLU A 15 -17.80 -0.94 28.45
C GLU A 15 -19.25 -0.58 28.76
N SER A 16 -19.78 -1.21 29.80
CA SER A 16 -21.10 -0.91 30.32
C SER A 16 -21.14 0.56 30.74
N SER A 17 -21.89 1.36 29.98
CA SER A 17 -22.59 2.58 30.38
C SER A 17 -21.97 3.36 31.56
N ALA A 18 -20.99 4.22 31.28
CA ALA A 18 -20.73 5.39 32.11
C ALA A 18 -20.96 6.64 31.24
N THR A 19 -22.11 7.25 31.47
CA THR A 19 -22.58 8.50 30.84
C THR A 19 -21.60 9.64 31.14
N ASP A 20 -20.85 10.09 30.14
CA ASP A 20 -20.13 11.37 30.17
C ASP A 20 -20.60 12.22 28.97
N PRO A 21 -21.39 13.28 29.17
CA PRO A 21 -22.17 13.93 28.11
C PRO A 21 -21.38 14.95 27.28
N LEU A 22 -20.04 14.92 27.29
CA LEU A 22 -19.20 15.92 26.60
C LEU A 22 -18.36 15.40 25.42
N ASN A 23 -18.43 14.10 25.10
CA ASN A 23 -17.66 13.49 24.00
C ASN A 23 -18.51 13.00 22.81
N ASP A 24 -19.79 13.39 22.77
CA ASP A 24 -20.84 12.82 21.91
C ASP A 24 -20.78 13.24 20.42
N SER A 25 -19.62 13.72 19.94
CA SER A 25 -19.42 14.05 18.51
C SER A 25 -18.32 13.27 17.82
N ILE A 26 -17.54 12.45 18.55
CA ILE A 26 -16.47 11.63 17.96
C ILE A 26 -16.73 10.12 18.12
N ASP A 27 -17.66 9.72 18.98
CA ASP A 27 -17.92 8.30 19.29
C ASP A 27 -19.21 7.76 18.66
N ALA A 28 -19.49 8.16 17.43
CA ALA A 28 -20.46 7.47 16.59
C ALA A 28 -19.91 6.08 16.21
N GLY A 29 -20.16 5.10 17.09
CA GLY A 29 -20.44 3.71 16.76
C GLY A 29 -19.63 3.07 15.61
N PHE A 30 -18.31 3.00 15.73
CA PHE A 30 -17.55 2.07 14.90
C PHE A 30 -17.76 0.64 15.44
N ASN A 31 -18.86 0.01 15.03
CA ASN A 31 -19.08 -1.44 15.17
C ASN A 31 -18.19 -2.20 14.16
N VAL A 32 -16.93 -1.79 14.07
CA VAL A 32 -15.96 -2.16 13.06
C VAL A 32 -14.92 -3.02 13.75
N SER A 33 -14.64 -4.19 13.18
CA SER A 33 -13.52 -5.02 13.61
C SER A 33 -12.24 -4.20 13.69
N PRO A 34 -11.37 -4.43 14.69
CA PRO A 34 -10.13 -3.66 14.84
C PRO A 34 -9.32 -3.70 13.55
N LEU A 35 -8.76 -2.55 13.18
CA LEU A 35 -7.92 -2.43 12.01
C LEU A 35 -6.69 -3.34 12.17
N ARG A 36 -6.30 -4.01 11.09
CA ARG A 36 -5.14 -4.91 11.08
C ARG A 36 -4.26 -4.62 9.88
N PHE A 37 -2.96 -4.70 10.07
CA PHE A 37 -2.02 -4.76 8.96
C PHE A 37 -2.30 -6.04 8.16
N ARG A 38 -2.41 -5.88 6.85
CA ARG A 38 -2.78 -6.95 5.91
C ARG A 38 -1.96 -6.80 4.64
N TYR A 39 -1.89 -7.88 3.88
CA TYR A 39 -1.23 -7.94 2.58
C TYR A 39 -2.23 -8.18 1.45
N GLY A 40 -1.81 -7.90 0.22
CA GLY A 40 -2.58 -8.20 -0.99
C GLY A 40 -2.61 -9.71 -1.26
N LYS A 41 -3.80 -10.29 -1.42
CA LYS A 41 -3.96 -11.74 -1.69
C LYS A 41 -3.72 -12.12 -3.15
N ASP A 42 -3.75 -11.14 -4.05
CA ASP A 42 -3.62 -11.38 -5.48
C ASP A 42 -2.14 -11.70 -5.82
N PRO A 43 -1.86 -12.80 -6.52
CA PRO A 43 -0.51 -13.11 -6.97
C PRO A 43 -0.03 -12.02 -7.93
N PHE A 44 1.26 -11.67 -7.82
CA PHE A 44 1.92 -10.65 -8.65
C PHE A 44 1.36 -9.23 -8.53
N TRP A 45 0.57 -8.95 -7.48
CA TRP A 45 0.16 -7.60 -7.12
C TRP A 45 0.67 -7.26 -5.73
N ASP A 46 1.60 -6.32 -5.67
CA ASP A 46 2.21 -5.90 -4.42
C ASP A 46 1.88 -4.45 -4.10
N ALA A 47 1.40 -4.25 -2.87
CA ALA A 47 0.94 -2.98 -2.34
C ALA A 47 1.64 -2.74 -1.01
N SER A 48 2.10 -1.50 -0.78
CA SER A 48 2.73 -1.16 0.49
C SER A 48 1.70 -1.22 1.62
N GLU A 49 2.09 -1.80 2.75
CA GLU A 49 1.23 -1.89 3.94
C GLU A 49 0.76 -0.51 4.40
N CYS A 50 1.60 0.51 4.23
CA CYS A 50 1.23 1.89 4.51
C CYS A 50 0.12 2.41 3.60
N CYS A 51 0.03 1.97 2.33
CA CYS A 51 -1.11 2.35 1.48
C CYS A 51 -2.37 1.61 1.92
N LEU A 52 -2.25 0.31 2.19
CA LEU A 52 -3.38 -0.54 2.57
C LEU A 52 -4.05 -0.05 3.85
N ILE A 53 -3.27 0.28 4.88
CA ILE A 53 -3.80 0.71 6.18
C ILE A 53 -4.50 2.07 6.10
N HIS A 54 -3.97 3.00 5.31
CA HIS A 54 -4.61 4.31 5.12
C HIS A 54 -5.85 4.22 4.25
N ALA A 55 -5.85 3.36 3.22
CA ALA A 55 -7.04 3.10 2.41
C ALA A 55 -8.19 2.55 3.27
N ASP A 56 -7.89 1.63 4.18
CA ASP A 56 -8.88 1.13 5.13
C ASP A 56 -9.32 2.21 6.11
N LEU A 57 -8.39 2.98 6.69
CA LEU A 57 -8.71 4.07 7.61
C LEU A 57 -9.64 5.12 6.97
N THR A 58 -9.34 5.53 5.74
CA THR A 58 -10.17 6.45 4.96
C THR A 58 -11.56 5.87 4.72
N HIS A 59 -11.65 4.59 4.34
CA HIS A 59 -12.93 3.93 4.14
C HIS A 59 -13.73 3.78 5.44
N LEU A 60 -13.07 3.59 6.59
CA LEU A 60 -13.75 3.59 7.88
C LEU A 60 -14.33 4.97 8.21
N HIS A 61 -13.58 6.05 7.98
CA HIS A 61 -14.04 7.40 8.30
C HIS A 61 -15.15 7.91 7.37
N HIS A 62 -15.05 7.64 6.06
CA HIS A 62 -15.92 8.28 5.07
C HIS A 62 -16.80 7.29 4.29
N GLY A 63 -16.65 5.99 4.54
CA GLY A 63 -17.35 4.96 3.79
C GLY A 63 -17.01 5.02 2.30
N HIS A 64 -18.04 5.18 1.48
CA HIS A 64 -17.92 5.28 0.02
C HIS A 64 -17.68 6.71 -0.47
N ASP A 65 -17.84 7.73 0.38
CA ASP A 65 -17.72 9.14 -0.02
C ASP A 65 -16.28 9.65 0.17
N ILE A 66 -15.44 9.43 -0.84
CA ILE A 66 -14.01 9.83 -0.82
C ILE A 66 -13.84 11.34 -1.05
N THR A 67 -14.91 12.10 -1.28
CA THR A 67 -14.81 13.52 -1.66
C THR A 67 -14.47 14.45 -0.49
N THR A 68 -14.69 14.00 0.74
CA THR A 68 -14.34 14.74 1.96
C THR A 68 -12.89 14.50 2.38
N ASP A 69 -12.21 15.59 2.78
CA ASP A 69 -10.77 15.66 3.05
C ASP A 69 -10.25 14.53 3.96
N LEU A 70 -9.13 13.91 3.56
CA LEU A 70 -8.65 12.59 4.00
C LEU A 70 -8.26 12.47 5.48
N GLY A 71 -8.36 13.53 6.29
CA GLY A 71 -8.03 13.55 7.72
C GLY A 71 -6.58 13.18 8.08
N ILE A 72 -5.76 12.76 7.12
CA ILE A 72 -4.37 12.34 7.32
C ILE A 72 -3.51 13.59 7.27
N PHE A 73 -3.44 14.26 8.42
CA PHE A 73 -2.56 15.39 8.61
C PHE A 73 -1.16 14.90 8.93
N MET A 74 -0.26 14.93 7.94
CA MET A 74 1.15 14.84 8.23
C MET A 74 1.59 16.16 8.86
N ASN A 75 1.94 16.15 10.15
CA ASN A 75 2.54 17.32 10.79
C ASN A 75 3.90 17.60 10.12
N PRO A 76 4.03 18.68 9.31
CA PRO A 76 5.30 18.99 8.65
C PRO A 76 6.34 19.53 9.64
N TYR A 77 5.95 19.74 10.91
CA TYR A 77 6.74 20.28 11.99
C TYR A 77 7.03 19.27 13.10
N ILE A 78 7.14 17.97 12.80
CA ILE A 78 7.86 17.07 13.72
C ILE A 78 9.32 17.55 13.74
N ARG A 79 9.59 18.46 14.69
CA ARG A 79 10.87 19.17 14.83
C ARG A 79 11.93 18.14 15.22
N VAL A 80 12.64 17.59 14.24
CA VAL A 80 14.08 17.42 14.45
C VAL A 80 14.61 18.82 14.74
N ALA A 81 15.27 19.01 15.89
CA ALA A 81 15.80 20.31 16.28
C ALA A 81 16.89 20.72 15.28
N TYR A 82 16.49 21.48 14.25
CA TYR A 82 17.43 22.05 13.30
C TYR A 82 18.20 23.18 13.97
N ASP A 83 19.52 23.16 13.82
CA ASP A 83 20.39 24.26 14.22
C ASP A 83 19.95 25.57 13.52
N PRO A 84 19.94 26.73 14.21
CA PRO A 84 19.82 28.05 13.60
C PRO A 84 20.55 28.24 12.27
N TYR A 85 21.74 27.66 12.11
CA TYR A 85 22.48 27.70 10.84
C TYR A 85 21.70 27.02 9.69
N THR A 86 21.12 25.85 9.96
CA THR A 86 20.32 25.08 8.99
C THR A 86 19.05 25.82 8.61
N LEU A 87 18.41 26.49 9.58
CA LEU A 87 17.21 27.32 9.32
C LEU A 87 17.53 28.52 8.41
N ARG A 88 18.70 29.14 8.54
CA ARG A 88 19.11 30.25 7.66
C ARG A 88 19.28 29.81 6.21
N LEU A 89 19.74 28.56 5.99
CA LEU A 89 19.93 27.98 4.65
C LEU A 89 18.62 27.54 3.98
N LEU A 90 17.52 27.45 4.74
CA LEU A 90 16.25 26.92 4.26
C LEU A 90 15.69 27.68 3.05
N SER A 91 15.85 29.00 3.01
CA SER A 91 15.40 29.83 1.88
C SER A 91 16.16 29.51 0.59
N TYR A 92 17.44 29.15 0.70
CA TYR A 92 18.31 28.77 -0.41
C TYR A 92 18.02 27.35 -0.89
N THR A 93 17.98 26.37 0.03
CA THR A 93 17.70 24.97 -0.32
C THR A 93 16.31 24.78 -0.93
N ARG A 94 15.30 25.52 -0.46
CA ARG A 94 13.95 25.49 -1.05
C ARG A 94 13.94 25.94 -2.51
N ARG A 95 14.74 26.95 -2.88
CA ARG A 95 14.80 27.43 -4.27
C ARG A 95 15.46 26.40 -5.19
N ILE A 96 16.55 25.78 -4.75
CA ILE A 96 17.22 24.71 -5.52
C ILE A 96 16.31 23.48 -5.64
N GLY A 97 15.62 23.10 -4.55
CA GLY A 97 14.67 21.99 -4.58
C GLY A 97 13.55 22.18 -5.62
N ARG A 98 13.10 23.43 -5.83
CA ARG A 98 12.12 23.74 -6.89
C ARG A 98 12.67 23.56 -8.31
N LEU A 99 13.96 23.81 -8.54
CA LEU A 99 14.57 23.57 -9.85
C LEU A 99 14.71 22.07 -10.14
N TYR A 100 14.98 21.29 -9.09
CA TYR A 100 15.14 19.84 -9.19
C TYR A 100 13.86 19.10 -9.59
N SER A 101 12.68 19.71 -9.38
CA SER A 101 11.41 19.13 -9.82
C SER A 101 11.33 19.03 -11.35
N LEU A 102 11.85 20.01 -12.08
CA LEU A 102 11.88 20.01 -13.55
C LEU A 102 12.82 18.93 -14.09
N VAL A 103 13.99 18.80 -13.47
CA VAL A 103 14.97 17.75 -13.79
C VAL A 103 14.34 16.38 -13.55
N HIS A 104 13.72 16.15 -12.39
CA HIS A 104 13.05 14.90 -12.09
C HIS A 104 11.87 14.61 -12.98
N THR A 105 11.07 15.62 -13.33
CA THR A 105 9.93 15.45 -14.26
C THR A 105 10.42 14.98 -15.62
N SER A 106 11.50 15.57 -16.12
CA SER A 106 12.13 15.18 -17.37
C SER A 106 12.71 13.76 -17.30
N LEU A 107 13.47 13.46 -16.24
CA LEU A 107 14.09 12.14 -16.03
C LEU A 107 13.03 11.04 -15.88
N ASN A 108 11.97 11.29 -15.11
CA ASN A 108 10.88 10.35 -14.91
C ASN A 108 10.22 9.99 -16.25
N ARG A 109 9.97 10.99 -17.11
CA ARG A 109 9.41 10.74 -18.43
C ARG A 109 10.32 9.91 -19.33
N VAL A 110 11.65 10.14 -19.25
CA VAL A 110 12.65 9.35 -20.00
C VAL A 110 12.73 7.90 -19.50
N VAL A 111 12.58 7.69 -18.19
CA VAL A 111 12.63 6.35 -17.56
C VAL A 111 11.26 5.64 -17.59
N GLY A 112 10.24 6.22 -18.21
CA GLY A 112 8.91 5.61 -18.34
C GLY A 112 8.07 5.64 -17.06
N MET A 113 8.36 6.57 -16.16
CA MET A 113 7.52 6.87 -14.99
C MET A 113 6.58 8.06 -15.30
N PRO A 114 5.36 8.08 -14.74
CA PRO A 114 4.78 7.09 -13.84
C PRO A 114 4.37 5.81 -14.55
N GLU A 115 4.48 4.68 -13.84
CA GLU A 115 4.01 3.39 -14.33
C GLU A 115 2.47 3.37 -14.43
N ASN A 116 1.94 2.68 -15.44
CA ASN A 116 0.50 2.59 -15.62
C ASN A 116 -0.13 1.65 -14.57
N ASN A 117 -0.89 2.22 -13.64
CA ASN A 117 -1.67 1.47 -12.66
C ASN A 117 -3.12 1.32 -13.16
N PRO A 118 -3.57 0.12 -13.58
CA PRO A 118 -4.94 -0.08 -14.09
C PRO A 118 -6.01 0.14 -13.02
N ARG A 119 -5.67 -0.03 -11.74
CA ARG A 119 -6.62 0.06 -10.61
C ARG A 119 -6.74 1.47 -10.03
N ARG A 120 -6.03 2.45 -10.62
CA ARG A 120 -5.90 3.80 -10.04
C ARG A 120 -7.24 4.52 -9.85
N LEU A 121 -8.22 4.24 -10.71
CA LEU A 121 -9.52 4.91 -10.73
C LEU A 121 -10.62 4.08 -10.03
N GLU A 122 -10.28 2.94 -9.44
CA GLU A 122 -11.25 2.06 -8.77
C GLU A 122 -11.62 2.62 -7.39
N SER A 123 -12.92 2.76 -7.12
CA SER A 123 -13.44 3.16 -5.81
C SER A 123 -13.95 1.93 -5.04
N PRO A 124 -13.87 1.92 -3.69
CA PRO A 124 -14.37 0.81 -2.90
C PRO A 124 -15.86 0.58 -3.14
N GLY A 125 -16.31 -0.60 -3.54
CA GLY A 125 -17.73 -0.87 -3.84
C GLY A 125 -18.05 -0.96 -5.33
N ASP A 126 -17.16 -0.50 -6.20
CA ASP A 126 -17.34 -0.61 -7.65
C ASP A 126 -17.28 -2.08 -8.10
N GLU A 127 -18.15 -2.49 -9.03
CA GLU A 127 -18.01 -3.77 -9.71
C GLU A 127 -16.94 -3.67 -10.80
N VAL A 128 -15.77 -4.25 -10.54
CA VAL A 128 -14.60 -4.17 -11.42
C VAL A 128 -14.28 -5.52 -12.05
N VAL A 129 -13.83 -5.49 -13.30
CA VAL A 129 -13.30 -6.65 -14.02
C VAL A 129 -11.78 -6.60 -13.94
N GLU A 130 -11.19 -7.56 -13.24
CA GLU A 130 -9.75 -7.55 -12.99
C GLU A 130 -9.05 -8.74 -13.62
N LYS A 131 -7.90 -8.48 -14.25
CA LYS A 131 -6.98 -9.52 -14.74
C LYS A 131 -6.10 -10.03 -13.58
N VAL A 132 -6.33 -11.26 -13.15
CA VAL A 132 -5.59 -11.91 -12.05
C VAL A 132 -4.90 -13.16 -12.55
N TRP A 133 -3.67 -13.38 -12.09
CA TRP A 133 -2.95 -14.60 -12.41
C TRP A 133 -3.53 -15.79 -11.65
N LYS A 134 -3.83 -16.88 -12.37
CA LYS A 134 -4.25 -18.15 -11.77
C LYS A 134 -3.27 -19.24 -12.17
N TYR A 135 -2.78 -19.98 -11.18
CA TYR A 135 -1.89 -21.11 -11.40
C TYR A 135 -2.68 -22.33 -11.89
N ASP A 136 -2.08 -23.07 -12.81
CA ASP A 136 -2.56 -24.38 -13.23
C ASP A 136 -2.34 -25.43 -12.14
N ASP A 137 -3.00 -26.58 -12.24
CA ASP A 137 -2.91 -27.62 -11.20
C ASP A 137 -1.48 -28.15 -11.00
N ALA A 138 -0.66 -28.16 -12.07
CA ALA A 138 0.77 -28.45 -12.00
C ALA A 138 1.62 -27.31 -11.40
N GLY A 139 1.18 -26.05 -11.53
CA GLY A 139 1.85 -24.89 -10.94
C GLY A 139 1.57 -24.73 -9.43
N LYS A 140 0.49 -25.34 -8.93
CA LYS A 140 0.14 -25.33 -7.49
C LYS A 140 1.03 -26.25 -6.66
N THR A 141 1.52 -27.36 -7.23
CA THR A 141 2.33 -28.37 -6.52
C THR A 141 3.77 -27.93 -6.28
N LEU A 142 4.34 -27.05 -7.13
CA LEU A 142 5.66 -26.41 -6.92
C LEU A 142 5.76 -25.54 -5.65
N ARG A 143 4.65 -25.35 -4.91
CA ARG A 143 4.61 -24.50 -3.70
C ARG A 143 4.85 -25.25 -2.40
N ILE A 144 4.90 -26.58 -2.40
CA ILE A 144 5.04 -27.37 -1.16
C ILE A 144 6.27 -28.26 -1.30
N GLY A 145 7.44 -27.64 -1.15
CA GLY A 145 8.72 -28.34 -1.11
C GLY A 145 9.23 -28.70 -2.50
N GLU A 146 10.29 -28.02 -2.94
CA GLU A 146 11.56 -28.70 -3.18
C GLU A 146 12.64 -27.69 -3.59
N THR A 147 13.72 -27.80 -2.83
CA THR A 147 15.13 -27.60 -3.20
C THR A 147 15.57 -26.26 -3.77
N GLY A 148 16.47 -25.62 -3.01
CA GLY A 148 17.39 -24.61 -3.50
C GLY A 148 18.13 -25.12 -4.75
N GLY A 149 17.69 -24.64 -5.90
CA GLY A 149 18.24 -25.00 -7.19
C GLY A 149 17.80 -23.97 -8.21
N GLU A 150 18.78 -23.31 -8.81
CA GLU A 150 18.64 -22.34 -9.88
C GLU A 150 17.84 -22.94 -11.04
N THR A 151 16.53 -22.69 -11.09
CA THR A 151 15.77 -22.79 -12.34
C THR A 151 14.60 -21.82 -12.27
N SER A 152 14.76 -20.69 -12.94
CA SER A 152 13.69 -19.78 -13.32
C SER A 152 12.78 -20.48 -14.33
N SER A 153 12.00 -21.48 -13.90
CA SER A 153 10.86 -21.92 -14.69
C SER A 153 9.82 -20.80 -14.63
N ASP A 154 9.37 -20.35 -15.81
CA ASP A 154 8.27 -19.39 -15.87
C ASP A 154 7.06 -19.99 -15.12
N PRO A 155 6.37 -19.19 -14.28
CA PRO A 155 5.22 -19.68 -13.55
C PRO A 155 4.19 -20.23 -14.55
N GLN A 156 3.77 -21.48 -14.37
CA GLN A 156 2.73 -22.09 -15.20
C GLN A 156 1.34 -21.62 -14.72
N GLY A 157 0.62 -20.97 -15.62
CA GLY A 157 -0.69 -20.39 -15.34
C GLY A 157 -1.13 -19.42 -16.43
N SER A 158 -2.26 -18.75 -16.18
CA SER A 158 -2.82 -17.76 -17.11
C SER A 158 -3.49 -16.61 -16.36
N TYR A 159 -3.54 -15.44 -17.00
CA TYR A 159 -4.36 -14.33 -16.54
C TYR A 159 -5.83 -14.62 -16.84
N GLN A 160 -6.67 -14.54 -15.82
CA GLN A 160 -8.12 -14.69 -15.93
C GLN A 160 -8.79 -13.40 -15.51
N GLU A 161 -9.83 -13.03 -16.25
CA GLU A 161 -10.70 -11.93 -15.87
C GLU A 161 -11.67 -12.39 -14.78
N MET A 162 -11.67 -11.68 -13.66
CA MET A 162 -12.57 -11.95 -12.54
C MET A 162 -13.37 -10.71 -12.22
N LYS A 163 -14.69 -10.86 -12.14
CA LYS A 163 -15.60 -9.82 -11.64
C LYS A 163 -15.61 -9.85 -10.12
N ARG A 164 -15.36 -8.70 -9.49
CA ARG A 164 -15.46 -8.54 -8.04
C ARG A 164 -15.79 -7.12 -7.65
N VAL A 165 -16.30 -6.97 -6.45
CA VAL A 165 -16.48 -5.68 -5.81
C VAL A 165 -15.11 -5.18 -5.34
N ALA A 166 -14.77 -3.95 -5.69
CA ALA A 166 -13.51 -3.35 -5.34
C ALA A 166 -13.42 -3.14 -3.82
N ASP A 167 -12.37 -3.70 -3.21
CA ASP A 167 -12.03 -3.41 -1.81
C ASP A 167 -11.43 -1.99 -1.70
N PRO A 168 -11.44 -1.37 -0.51
CA PRO A 168 -10.83 -0.04 -0.29
C PRO A 168 -9.38 0.10 -0.73
N ARG A 169 -8.64 -1.01 -0.67
CA ARG A 169 -7.23 -1.11 -1.06
C ARG A 169 -6.97 -1.17 -2.56
N ARG A 170 -7.97 -1.34 -3.43
CA ARG A 170 -7.73 -1.85 -4.79
C ARG A 170 -6.83 -0.94 -5.63
N PHE A 171 -6.95 0.37 -5.44
CA PHE A 171 -6.07 1.35 -6.08
C PHE A 171 -4.61 1.29 -5.61
N CYS A 172 -4.33 0.72 -4.43
CA CYS A 172 -3.00 0.59 -3.88
C CYS A 172 -2.19 -0.50 -4.58
N GLY A 173 -0.95 -0.15 -4.94
CA GLY A 173 0.05 -1.10 -5.41
C GLY A 173 0.27 -1.09 -6.91
N SER A 174 1.00 -2.10 -7.35
CA SER A 174 1.46 -2.25 -8.74
C SER A 174 1.70 -3.72 -9.05
N ARG A 175 1.80 -4.06 -10.34
CA ARG A 175 2.15 -5.41 -10.80
C ARG A 175 3.63 -5.67 -10.57
N ARG A 176 3.94 -6.20 -9.40
CA ARG A 176 5.28 -6.64 -9.02
C ARG A 176 5.19 -7.69 -7.94
N LEU A 177 6.26 -8.46 -7.76
CA LEU A 177 6.39 -9.38 -6.63
C LEU A 177 7.83 -9.38 -6.16
N MET A 178 8.03 -8.90 -4.94
CA MET A 178 9.30 -9.00 -4.22
C MET A 178 9.22 -10.20 -3.28
N VAL A 179 10.24 -11.05 -3.31
CA VAL A 179 10.37 -12.19 -2.39
C VAL A 179 11.64 -12.06 -1.58
N LEU A 180 11.58 -12.54 -0.34
CA LEU A 180 12.75 -12.71 0.50
C LEU A 180 13.56 -13.91 0.00
N ASN A 181 14.87 -13.77 -0.05
CA ASN A 181 15.77 -14.87 -0.33
C ASN A 181 16.09 -15.58 0.99
N ASP A 182 15.63 -16.83 1.14
CA ASP A 182 15.84 -17.62 2.36
C ASP A 182 17.32 -17.95 2.62
N ASN A 183 18.16 -18.01 1.59
CA ASN A 183 19.57 -18.35 1.70
C ASN A 183 20.46 -17.33 0.95
N PRO A 184 20.60 -16.10 1.48
CA PRO A 184 21.38 -15.07 0.81
C PRO A 184 22.87 -15.41 0.85
N LYS A 185 23.47 -15.64 -0.33
CA LYS A 185 24.93 -15.76 -0.48
C LYS A 185 25.59 -14.43 -0.11
N LYS A 186 26.75 -14.48 0.57
CA LYS A 186 27.51 -13.28 0.98
C LYS A 186 27.74 -12.36 -0.23
N GLY A 187 27.25 -11.12 -0.15
CA GLY A 187 27.35 -10.12 -1.22
C GLY A 187 26.14 -10.04 -2.17
N ARG A 188 25.13 -10.90 -2.04
CA ARG A 188 23.84 -10.75 -2.74
C ARG A 188 22.81 -10.02 -1.87
N LYS A 189 21.77 -9.47 -2.52
CA LYS A 189 20.63 -8.87 -1.82
C LYS A 189 19.80 -9.97 -1.14
N ASN A 190 19.24 -9.65 0.02
CA ASN A 190 18.34 -10.54 0.77
C ASN A 190 16.93 -10.64 0.16
N TRP A 191 16.67 -9.88 -0.90
CA TRP A 191 15.38 -9.84 -1.59
C TRP A 191 15.60 -9.74 -3.09
N GLU A 192 14.64 -10.24 -3.86
CA GLU A 192 14.67 -10.19 -5.31
C GLU A 192 13.28 -9.90 -5.90
N ASN A 193 13.29 -9.28 -7.10
CA ASN A 193 12.08 -9.11 -7.89
C ASN A 193 11.89 -10.34 -8.78
N ILE A 194 10.74 -10.99 -8.64
CA ILE A 194 10.34 -12.05 -9.56
C ILE A 194 9.91 -11.43 -10.88
N ARG A 195 10.36 -11.99 -12.01
CA ARG A 195 9.86 -11.60 -13.33
C ARG A 195 8.42 -12.04 -13.48
N LEU A 196 7.56 -11.09 -13.82
CA LEU A 196 6.13 -11.35 -13.98
C LEU A 196 5.87 -11.94 -15.37
N PRO A 197 4.89 -12.86 -15.49
CA PRO A 197 4.41 -13.28 -16.79
C PRO A 197 3.80 -12.07 -17.52
N PRO A 198 3.95 -11.98 -18.86
CA PRO A 198 3.42 -10.87 -19.64
C PRO A 198 1.88 -10.85 -19.54
N VAL A 199 1.33 -9.67 -19.29
CA VAL A 199 -0.13 -9.47 -19.31
C VAL A 199 -0.58 -9.40 -20.77
N PRO A 200 -1.59 -10.19 -21.19
CA PRO A 200 -2.16 -10.13 -22.54
C PRO A 200 -2.94 -8.84 -22.79
#